data_AF-A0AAW7WJ21-F1
#
_entry.id   AF-A0AAW7WJ21-F1
#
_cell.length_a   1.000
_cell.length_b   1.000
_cell.length_c   1.000
_cell.angle_alpha   90.00
_cell.angle_beta   90.00
_cell.angle_gamma   90.00
#
_symmetry.space_group_name_H-M   'P 1'
#
loop_
_entity.id
_entity.type
_entity.pdbx_description
1 polymer ?
#
loop_
_entity_poly.entity_id
_entity_poly.type
_entity_poly.pdbx_seq_one_letter_code
_entity_poly.pdbx_strand_id
1 'polypeptide(L)'
;MSVGAAMECRIRNDRQSYFALARELANAQFILADSELSCRLWQDVADRELDVARLLHLLYGGWDVEDDEEMLEADQHFLSLKLV
;
A
#
# COMPACT_ATOMS: atom_id res chain seq x y z
N MET A 1 24.80 -15.96 -2.50
CA MET A 1 23.39 -15.52 -2.49
C MET A 1 22.99 -15.22 -3.92
N SER A 2 22.05 -15.98 -4.47
CA SER A 2 21.56 -15.82 -5.84
C SER A 2 20.84 -14.48 -5.97
N VAL A 3 21.08 -13.77 -7.09
CA VAL A 3 20.47 -12.46 -7.39
C VAL A 3 18.93 -12.50 -7.34
N GLY A 4 18.32 -13.66 -7.61
CA GLY A 4 16.86 -13.88 -7.51
C GLY A 4 16.31 -13.67 -6.10
N ALA A 5 16.89 -14.34 -5.09
CA ALA A 5 16.38 -14.29 -3.71
C ALA A 5 16.42 -12.87 -3.11
N ALA A 6 17.44 -12.08 -3.46
CA ALA A 6 17.54 -10.69 -3.02
C ALA A 6 16.50 -9.78 -3.68
N MET A 7 16.16 -10.04 -4.94
CA MET A 7 15.12 -9.29 -5.67
C MET A 7 13.73 -9.62 -5.13
N GLU A 8 13.44 -10.91 -4.90
CA GLU A 8 12.17 -11.37 -4.33
C GLU A 8 11.95 -10.81 -2.91
N CYS A 9 13.00 -10.73 -2.09
CA CYS A 9 12.95 -10.07 -0.78
C CYS A 9 12.64 -8.57 -0.88
N ARG A 10 13.22 -7.85 -1.86
CA ARG A 10 12.95 -6.42 -2.06
C ARG A 10 11.50 -6.17 -2.50
N ILE A 11 10.99 -6.97 -3.43
CA ILE A 11 9.60 -6.86 -3.92
C ILE A 11 8.59 -7.17 -2.80
N ARG A 12 8.86 -8.21 -1.98
CA ARG A 12 8.01 -8.52 -0.81
C ARG A 12 8.05 -7.41 0.24
N ASN A 13 9.22 -6.83 0.48
CA ASN A 13 9.39 -5.75 1.45
C ASN A 13 8.71 -4.45 0.99
N ASP A 14 8.79 -4.16 -0.32
CA ASP A 14 8.10 -3.04 -0.95
C ASP A 14 6.58 -3.19 -0.78
N ARG A 15 6.00 -4.34 -1.18
CA ARG A 15 4.56 -4.60 -1.05
C ARG A 15 4.06 -4.50 0.40
N GLN A 16 4.78 -5.09 1.36
CA GLN A 16 4.39 -4.98 2.77
C GLN A 16 4.36 -3.53 3.25
N SER A 17 5.25 -2.68 2.74
CA SER A 17 5.25 -1.26 3.07
C SER A 17 4.00 -0.55 2.56
N TYR A 18 3.53 -0.88 1.34
CA TYR A 18 2.26 -0.37 0.82
C TYR A 18 1.07 -0.82 1.67
N PHE A 19 1.05 -2.08 2.11
CA PHE A 19 -0.09 -2.62 2.87
C PHE A 19 -0.16 -2.03 4.27
N ALA A 20 0.98 -1.95 4.96
CA ALA A 20 1.05 -1.29 6.25
C ALA A 20 0.58 0.17 6.17
N LEU A 21 1.08 0.91 5.18
CA LEU A 21 0.74 2.33 5.03
C LEU A 21 -0.72 2.55 4.64
N ALA A 22 -1.28 1.70 3.78
CA ALA A 22 -2.70 1.73 3.45
C ALA A 22 -3.58 1.45 4.67
N ARG A 23 -3.21 0.48 5.52
CA ARG A 23 -3.91 0.19 6.78
C ARG A 23 -3.84 1.36 7.76
N GLU A 24 -2.66 1.96 7.93
CA GLU A 24 -2.48 3.13 8.79
C GLU A 24 -3.29 4.33 8.29
N LEU A 25 -3.28 4.58 6.98
CA LEU A 25 -4.09 5.62 6.35
C LEU A 25 -5.59 5.36 6.52
N ALA A 26 -6.04 4.12 6.35
CA ALA A 26 -7.44 3.74 6.53
C ALA A 26 -7.88 3.94 7.99
N ASN A 27 -7.04 3.53 8.94
CA ASN A 27 -7.31 3.72 10.36
C ASN A 27 -7.37 5.21 10.73
N ALA A 28 -6.37 5.99 10.31
CA ALA A 28 -6.31 7.43 10.56
C ALA A 28 -7.53 8.17 9.97
N GLN A 29 -7.92 7.85 8.74
CA GLN A 29 -9.01 8.55 8.04
C GLN A 29 -10.40 8.08 8.46
N PHE A 30 -10.63 6.77 8.56
CA PHE A 30 -11.98 6.20 8.72
C PHE A 30 -12.33 5.85 10.17
N ILE A 31 -11.35 5.51 10.99
CA ILE A 31 -11.59 5.06 12.38
C ILE A 31 -11.34 6.19 13.36
N LEU A 32 -10.18 6.84 13.27
CA LEU A 32 -9.77 7.92 14.19
C LEU A 32 -10.29 9.29 13.77
N ALA A 33 -10.63 9.46 12.49
CA ALA A 33 -10.90 10.76 11.87
C ALA A 33 -9.78 11.80 12.13
N ASP A 34 -8.55 11.33 12.26
CA ASP A 34 -7.37 12.13 12.57
C ASP A 34 -6.75 12.66 11.28
N SER A 35 -7.13 13.90 10.94
CA SER A 35 -6.66 14.57 9.73
C SER A 35 -5.17 14.94 9.80
N GLU A 36 -4.62 15.18 10.99
CA GLU A 36 -3.20 15.50 11.15
C GLU A 36 -2.34 14.25 10.90
N LEU A 37 -2.72 13.13 11.51
CA LEU A 37 -2.07 11.84 11.29
C LEU A 37 -2.15 11.43 9.82
N SER A 38 -3.34 11.55 9.21
CA SER A 38 -3.54 11.26 7.79
C SER A 38 -2.61 12.11 6.90
N CYS A 39 -2.48 13.41 7.19
CA CYS A 39 -1.57 14.30 6.47
C CYS A 39 -0.10 13.87 6.63
N ARG A 40 0.32 13.52 7.84
CA ARG A 40 1.69 13.04 8.12
C ARG A 40 2.00 11.74 7.38
N LEU A 41 1.04 10.81 7.30
CA LEU A 41 1.19 9.57 6.56
C LEU A 41 1.31 9.84 5.06
N TRP A 42 0.50 10.75 4.49
CA TRP A 42 0.66 11.18 3.10
C TRP A 42 1.98 11.91 2.81
N GLN A 43 2.53 12.62 3.79
CA GLN A 43 3.87 13.20 3.66
C GLN A 43 4.94 12.10 3.59
N ASP A 44 4.82 11.05 4.39
CA ASP A 44 5.72 9.89 4.37
C ASP A 44 5.64 9.11 3.03
N VAL A 45 4.44 9.00 2.45
CA VAL A 45 4.25 8.49 1.06
C VAL A 45 5.11 9.27 0.07
N ALA A 46 5.09 10.60 0.16
CA ALA A 46 5.83 11.47 -0.74
C ALA A 46 7.35 11.40 -0.49
N ASP A 47 7.79 11.39 0.77
CA ASP A 47 9.21 11.30 1.15
C ASP A 47 9.84 9.97 0.70
N ARG A 48 9.06 8.89 0.69
CA ARG A 48 9.49 7.55 0.25
C ARG A 48 9.27 7.30 -1.24
N GLU A 49 8.80 8.29 -1.99
CA GLU A 49 8.47 8.19 -3.42
C GLU A 49 7.54 7.01 -3.75
N LEU A 50 6.61 6.70 -2.84
CA LEU A 50 5.65 5.61 -3.03
C LEU A 50 4.58 6.00 -4.05
N ASP A 51 4.07 4.99 -4.76
CA ASP A 51 3.05 5.17 -5.78
C ASP A 51 1.69 5.50 -5.15
N VAL A 52 1.34 6.78 -5.21
CA VAL A 52 0.08 7.32 -4.68
C VAL A 52 -1.13 6.64 -5.34
N ALA A 53 -1.07 6.33 -6.63
CA ALA A 53 -2.21 5.70 -7.32
C ALA A 53 -2.44 4.26 -6.81
N ARG A 54 -1.35 3.54 -6.53
CA ARG A 54 -1.41 2.21 -5.90
C ARG A 54 -2.03 2.28 -4.50
N LEU A 55 -1.62 3.25 -3.67
CA LEU A 55 -2.21 3.45 -2.34
C LEU A 55 -3.68 3.85 -2.40
N LEU A 56 -4.06 4.77 -3.30
CA LEU A 56 -5.45 5.16 -3.49
C LEU A 56 -6.32 3.97 -3.93
N HIS A 57 -5.79 3.11 -4.79
CA HIS A 57 -6.45 1.86 -5.13
C HIS A 57 -6.68 1.05 -3.86
N LEU A 58 -5.63 0.76 -3.09
CA LEU A 58 -5.67 0.00 -1.82
C LEU A 58 -6.61 0.59 -0.76
N LEU A 59 -6.77 1.91 -0.72
CA LEU A 59 -7.61 2.61 0.26
C LEU A 59 -9.09 2.68 -0.12
N TYR A 60 -9.40 2.87 -1.40
CA TYR A 60 -10.76 3.21 -1.86
C TYR A 60 -11.36 2.18 -2.82
N GLY A 61 -10.70 1.05 -3.03
CA GLY A 61 -11.16 0.04 -3.97
C GLY A 61 -12.25 -0.90 -3.47
N GLY A 62 -12.64 -0.79 -2.20
CA GLY A 62 -13.83 -1.46 -1.66
C GLY A 62 -13.62 -2.90 -1.15
N TRP A 63 -12.38 -3.33 -0.98
CA TRP A 63 -12.00 -4.56 -0.26
C TRP A 63 -11.76 -4.28 1.22
N ASP A 64 -11.69 -5.35 2.00
CA ASP A 64 -11.23 -5.28 3.38
C ASP A 64 -9.71 -5.02 3.43
N VAL A 65 -9.32 -3.93 4.08
CA VAL A 65 -7.90 -3.54 4.20
C VAL A 65 -7.19 -4.35 5.29
N GLU A 66 -7.89 -5.05 6.17
CA GLU A 66 -7.30 -5.91 7.20
C GLU A 66 -7.06 -7.34 6.69
N ASP A 67 -7.78 -7.78 5.66
CA ASP A 67 -7.58 -9.06 4.98
C ASP A 67 -6.37 -9.03 4.03
N ASP A 68 -5.37 -9.86 4.33
CA ASP A 68 -4.13 -9.93 3.54
C ASP A 68 -4.35 -10.55 2.14
N GLU A 69 -5.34 -11.42 1.95
CA GLU A 69 -5.63 -12.05 0.66
C GLU A 69 -6.30 -11.05 -0.28
N GLU A 70 -7.34 -10.35 0.18
CA GLU A 70 -8.00 -9.30 -0.60
C GLU A 70 -7.03 -8.15 -0.95
N MET A 71 -6.19 -7.71 -0.01
CA MET A 71 -5.16 -6.71 -0.30
C MET A 71 -4.17 -7.18 -1.36
N LEU A 72 -3.79 -8.46 -1.33
CA LEU A 72 -2.89 -9.05 -2.33
C LEU A 72 -3.54 -9.09 -3.72
N GLU A 73 -4.80 -9.51 -3.81
CA GLU A 73 -5.53 -9.57 -5.07
C GLU A 73 -5.73 -8.17 -5.66
N ALA A 74 -6.12 -7.20 -4.84
CA ALA A 74 -6.24 -5.80 -5.23
C ALA A 74 -4.93 -5.22 -5.75
N ASP A 75 -3.82 -5.48 -5.06
CA ASP A 75 -2.49 -5.05 -5.47
C ASP A 75 -2.09 -5.64 -6.83
N GLN A 76 -2.34 -6.93 -7.01
CA GLN A 76 -2.04 -7.63 -8.27
C GLN A 76 -2.91 -7.11 -9.40
N HIS A 77 -4.19 -6.85 -9.14
CA HIS A 77 -5.11 -6.28 -10.11
C HIS A 77 -4.63 -4.91 -10.59
N PHE A 78 -4.21 -4.03 -9.67
CA PHE A 78 -3.62 -2.74 -10.03
C PHE A 78 -2.35 -2.88 -10.88
N LEU A 79 -1.43 -3.76 -10.47
CA LEU A 79 -0.18 -3.97 -11.19
C LEU A 79 -0.42 -4.56 -12.59
N SER A 80 -1.43 -5.42 -12.74
CA SER A 80 -1.85 -5.96 -14.04
C SER A 80 -2.39 -4.85 -14.96
N LEU A 81 -3.20 -3.94 -14.44
CA LEU A 81 -3.73 -2.79 -15.19
C LEU A 81 -2.63 -1.82 -15.65
N LYS A 82 -1.60 -1.61 -14.83
CA LYS A 82 -0.47 -0.71 -15.13
C LYS A 82 0.47 -1.26 -16.22
N LEU A 83 0.40 -2.56 -16.51
CA LEU A 83 1.24 -3.23 -17.51
C LEU A 83 0.63 -3.26 -18.93
N VAL A 84 -0.56 -2.67 -19.11
CA VAL A 84 -1.27 -2.55 -20.40
C VAL A 84 -1.12 -1.13 -20.93
#